data_AF-A0AAY5F655-F1
#
_entry.id   AF-A0AAY5F655-F1
#
_cell.length_a   1.000
_cell.length_b   1.000
_cell.length_c   1.000
_cell.angle_alpha   90.00
_cell.angle_beta   90.00
_cell.angle_gamma   90.00
#
_symmetry.space_group_name_H-M   'P 1'
#
loop_
_entity.id
_entity.type
_entity.pdbx_description
1 polymer ?
#
loop_
_entity_poly.entity_id
_entity_poly.type
_entity_poly.pdbx_seq_one_letter_code
_entity_poly.pdbx_strand_id
1 'polypeptide(L)'
;MRASGQAFEVLLGSPPPETKGDFPLSPPRKKDVSLEEIQRKLDAAEERRKSHEAEVLKHLAEKREHCKEVQQKAMEENNNFSKMAEEKLNQKMEANKENRTAIMAAMNEKFKEKDKKLEEVRKNKETKDATGEEN
;
A
#
# COMPACT_ATOMS: atom_id res chain seq x y z
N MET A 1 74.16 14.50 32.49
CA MET A 1 74.56 13.08 32.61
C MET A 1 73.49 12.22 32.00
N ARG A 2 73.82 11.34 31.04
CA ARG A 2 73.01 10.13 30.83
C ARG A 2 73.27 9.26 32.05
N ALA A 3 72.30 9.16 32.96
CA ALA A 3 72.39 8.35 34.18
C ALA A 3 72.18 6.85 33.88
N SER A 4 72.72 6.35 32.76
CA SER A 4 72.38 5.04 32.25
C SER A 4 73.48 4.44 31.38
N GLY A 5 74.04 3.34 31.89
CA GLY A 5 74.65 2.19 31.20
C GLY A 5 75.66 2.43 30.09
N GLN A 6 76.83 1.80 30.20
CA GLN A 6 77.71 1.56 29.05
C GLN A 6 77.26 0.31 28.29
N ALA A 7 77.18 0.41 26.97
CA ALA A 7 76.99 -0.71 26.07
C ALA A 7 78.23 -0.86 25.20
N PHE A 8 78.65 -2.11 24.96
CA PHE A 8 79.76 -2.46 24.09
C PHE A 8 79.39 -3.73 23.32
N GLU A 9 79.90 -3.84 22.11
CA GLU A 9 79.79 -5.04 21.29
C GLU A 9 81.11 -5.81 21.41
N VAL A 10 81.04 -7.11 21.72
CA VAL A 10 82.22 -7.99 21.75
C VAL A 10 82.11 -9.02 20.66
N LEU A 11 83.06 -8.98 19.74
CA LEU A 11 83.24 -9.98 18.69
C LEU A 11 84.41 -10.89 19.09
N LEU A 12 84.10 -12.11 19.50
CA LEU A 12 85.10 -13.10 19.96
C LEU A 12 85.78 -13.86 18.81
N GLY A 13 85.39 -13.56 17.56
CA GLY A 13 85.96 -14.12 16.34
C GLY A 13 85.34 -13.47 15.11
N SER A 14 86.03 -13.53 13.96
CA SER A 14 85.42 -13.12 12.68
C SER A 14 84.28 -14.09 12.37
N PRO A 15 83.07 -13.61 12.02
CA PRO A 15 82.03 -14.51 11.54
C PRO A 15 82.58 -15.28 10.32
N PRO A 16 82.28 -16.59 10.18
CA PRO A 16 82.57 -17.31 8.95
C PRO A 16 81.92 -16.58 7.77
N PRO A 17 82.49 -16.64 6.55
CA PRO A 17 81.97 -15.89 5.41
C PRO A 17 80.49 -16.20 5.25
N GLU A 18 79.65 -15.19 5.49
CA GLU A 18 78.20 -15.31 5.44
C GLU A 18 77.82 -15.81 4.04
N THR A 19 77.36 -17.06 3.93
CA THR A 19 76.30 -17.31 2.96
C THR A 19 75.20 -16.34 3.38
N LYS A 20 74.97 -15.28 2.60
CA LYS A 20 73.84 -14.39 2.78
C LYS A 20 72.59 -15.26 2.69
N GLY A 21 72.19 -15.80 3.84
CA GLY A 21 70.95 -16.51 3.97
C GLY A 21 69.91 -15.50 3.61
N ASP A 22 69.21 -15.75 2.51
CA ASP A 22 68.12 -14.93 2.01
C ASP A 22 66.88 -15.12 2.92
N PHE A 23 67.12 -15.07 4.23
CA PHE A 23 66.11 -15.17 5.25
C PHE A 23 65.64 -13.74 5.49
N PRO A 24 64.43 -13.37 5.08
CA PRO A 24 63.91 -12.04 5.33
C PRO A 24 63.63 -11.92 6.83
N LEU A 25 64.66 -11.56 7.61
CA LEU A 25 64.57 -11.26 9.04
C LEU A 25 63.85 -9.93 9.30
N SER A 26 63.30 -9.30 8.25
CA SER A 26 62.52 -8.08 8.30
C SER A 26 61.33 -8.25 7.37
N PRO A 27 60.10 -7.94 7.81
CA PRO A 27 59.00 -7.75 6.88
C PRO A 27 59.45 -6.81 5.75
N PRO A 28 59.12 -7.09 4.48
CA PRO A 28 59.51 -6.24 3.37
C PRO A 28 59.08 -4.80 3.69
N ARG A 29 60.00 -3.84 3.52
CA ARG A 29 59.70 -2.43 3.78
C ARG A 29 58.51 -2.05 2.92
N LYS A 30 57.35 -1.89 3.57
CA LYS A 30 56.14 -1.43 2.90
C LYS A 30 56.47 -0.03 2.37
N LYS A 31 56.12 0.25 1.12
CA LYS A 31 56.20 1.62 0.59
C LYS A 31 55.40 2.51 1.54
N ASP A 32 55.96 3.66 1.93
CA ASP A 32 55.26 4.61 2.79
C ASP A 32 53.96 5.01 2.10
N VAL A 33 52.83 4.73 2.76
CA VAL A 33 51.50 5.05 2.23
C VAL A 33 51.37 6.56 2.27
N SER A 34 51.07 7.18 1.13
CA SER A 34 50.91 8.64 1.07
C SER A 34 49.68 9.09 1.86
N LEU A 35 49.69 10.35 2.33
CA LEU A 35 48.53 10.95 3.00
C LEU A 35 47.26 10.85 2.14
N GLU A 36 47.39 11.04 0.83
CA GLU A 36 46.28 10.95 -0.12
C GLU A 36 45.68 9.53 -0.17
N GLU A 37 46.52 8.49 -0.17
CA GLU A 37 46.04 7.11 -0.20
C GLU A 37 45.38 6.69 1.13
N ILE A 38 45.86 7.22 2.26
CA ILE A 38 45.19 7.05 3.56
C ILE A 38 43.81 7.71 3.53
N GLN A 39 43.73 8.97 3.07
CA GLN A 39 42.47 9.71 2.99
C GLN A 39 41.46 8.97 2.10
N ARG A 40 41.90 8.53 0.92
CA ARG A 40 41.07 7.77 -0.02
C ARG A 40 40.50 6.49 0.61
N LYS A 41 41.27 5.79 1.44
CA LYS A 41 40.80 4.57 2.13
C LYS A 41 39.78 4.89 3.23
N LEU A 42 39.96 6.00 3.94
CA LEU A 42 39.01 6.48 4.95
C LEU A 42 37.69 6.90 4.28
N ASP A 43 37.75 7.70 3.21
CA ASP A 43 36.58 8.14 2.46
C ASP A 43 35.82 6.94 1.88
N ALA A 44 36.52 5.96 1.30
CA ALA A 44 35.89 4.75 0.79
C ALA A 44 35.19 3.92 1.90
N ALA A 45 35.73 3.91 3.11
CA ALA A 45 35.07 3.26 4.25
C ALA A 45 33.84 4.04 4.73
N GLU A 46 33.91 5.36 4.71
CA GLU A 46 32.78 6.23 5.02
C GLU A 46 31.65 6.10 4.00
N GLU A 47 31.95 6.08 2.71
CA GLU A 47 30.94 5.90 1.67
C GLU A 47 30.27 4.53 1.75
N ARG A 48 31.01 3.45 2.08
CA ARG A 48 30.41 2.15 2.37
C ARG A 48 29.45 2.21 3.56
N ARG A 49 29.82 2.93 4.63
CA ARG A 49 28.95 3.11 5.80
C ARG A 49 27.67 3.86 5.44
N LYS A 50 27.79 4.99 4.73
CA LYS A 50 26.64 5.79 4.28
C LYS A 50 25.74 5.02 3.32
N SER A 51 26.31 4.29 2.37
CA SER A 51 25.54 3.46 1.43
C SER A 51 24.73 2.40 2.16
N HIS A 52 25.32 1.73 3.14
CA HIS A 52 24.61 0.72 3.93
C HIS A 52 23.48 1.34 4.77
N GLU A 53 23.75 2.48 5.42
CA GLU A 53 22.74 3.22 6.18
C GLU A 53 21.58 3.66 5.28
N ALA A 54 21.86 4.18 4.09
CA ALA A 54 20.85 4.57 3.11
C ALA A 54 19.98 3.39 2.66
N GLU A 55 20.58 2.21 2.43
CA GLU A 55 19.85 1.00 2.07
C GLU A 55 18.92 0.54 3.20
N VAL A 56 19.40 0.55 4.45
CA VAL A 56 18.57 0.24 5.63
C VAL A 56 17.41 1.23 5.77
N LEU A 57 17.67 2.53 5.63
CA LEU A 57 16.62 3.55 5.70
C LEU A 57 15.59 3.39 4.58
N LYS A 58 16.02 3.05 3.36
CA LYS A 58 15.13 2.74 2.24
C LYS A 58 14.21 1.57 2.59
N HIS A 59 14.75 0.47 3.09
CA HIS A 59 13.93 -0.69 3.45
C HIS A 59 12.94 -0.37 4.58
N LEU A 60 13.35 0.42 5.56
CA LEU A 60 12.45 0.88 6.63
C LEU A 60 11.33 1.79 6.09
N ALA A 61 11.63 2.65 5.12
CA ALA A 61 10.63 3.49 4.46
C ALA A 61 9.62 2.65 3.68
N GLU A 62 10.07 1.66 2.90
CA GLU A 62 9.23 0.70 2.17
C GLU A 62 8.28 -0.03 3.13
N LYS A 63 8.78 -0.51 4.28
CA LYS A 63 7.93 -1.18 5.30
C LYS A 63 6.89 -0.23 5.89
N ARG A 64 7.24 1.04 6.14
CA ARG A 64 6.30 2.05 6.63
C ARG A 64 5.21 2.38 5.61
N GLU A 65 5.58 2.49 4.34
CA GLU A 65 4.63 2.71 3.25
C GLU A 65 3.66 1.54 3.14
N HIS A 66 4.17 0.30 3.12
CA HIS A 66 3.31 -0.88 3.09
C HIS A 66 2.33 -0.95 4.28
N CYS A 67 2.79 -0.62 5.50
CA CYS A 67 1.90 -0.56 6.65
C CYS A 67 0.78 0.48 6.50
N LYS A 68 1.03 1.61 5.83
CA LYS A 68 0.01 2.62 5.53
C LYS A 68 -0.96 2.12 4.48
N GLU A 69 -0.48 1.51 3.40
CA GLU A 69 -1.32 0.92 2.35
C GLU A 69 -2.27 -0.13 2.90
N VAL A 70 -1.79 -1.02 3.77
CA VAL A 70 -2.61 -2.06 4.39
C VAL A 70 -3.71 -1.44 5.27
N GLN A 71 -3.38 -0.43 6.07
CA GLN A 71 -4.37 0.27 6.90
C GLN A 71 -5.41 1.01 6.06
N GLN A 72 -4.96 1.71 5.01
CA GLN A 72 -5.85 2.41 4.09
C GLN A 72 -6.79 1.43 3.39
N LYS A 73 -6.26 0.32 2.88
CA LYS A 73 -7.06 -0.72 2.22
C LYS A 73 -8.12 -1.31 3.15
N ALA A 74 -7.77 -1.59 4.40
CA ALA A 74 -8.74 -2.09 5.38
C ALA A 74 -9.87 -1.07 5.64
N MET A 75 -9.54 0.23 5.69
CA MET A 75 -10.54 1.29 5.84
C MET A 75 -11.42 1.42 4.59
N GLU A 76 -10.83 1.37 3.39
CA GLU A 76 -11.56 1.43 2.12
C GLU A 76 -12.52 0.26 1.94
N GLU A 77 -12.11 -0.97 2.26
CA GLU A 77 -12.96 -2.15 2.22
C GLU A 77 -14.16 -2.03 3.17
N ASN A 78 -13.94 -1.53 4.39
CA ASN A 78 -15.01 -1.28 5.35
C ASN A 78 -16.02 -0.22 4.86
N ASN A 79 -15.52 0.87 4.28
CA ASN A 79 -16.36 1.92 3.71
C ASN A 79 -17.16 1.40 2.51
N ASN A 80 -16.53 0.61 1.64
CA ASN A 80 -17.19 -0.01 0.49
C ASN A 80 -18.29 -0.98 0.91
N PHE A 81 -18.07 -1.79 1.95
CA PHE A 81 -19.10 -2.67 2.48
C PHE A 81 -20.33 -1.89 2.95
N SER A 82 -20.11 -0.82 3.71
CA SER A 82 -21.19 0.04 4.21
C SER A 82 -21.97 0.68 3.06
N LYS A 83 -21.27 1.23 2.07
CA LYS A 83 -21.88 1.84 0.89
C LYS A 83 -22.70 0.83 0.07
N MET A 84 -22.15 -0.35 -0.21
CA MET A 84 -22.87 -1.39 -0.95
C MET A 84 -24.12 -1.87 -0.19
N ALA A 85 -24.04 -2.00 1.13
CA ALA A 85 -25.18 -2.39 1.95
C ALA A 85 -26.29 -1.33 1.91
N GLU A 86 -25.92 -0.05 2.00
CA GLU A 86 -26.85 1.08 1.90
C GLU A 86 -27.52 1.16 0.52
N GLU A 87 -26.74 1.11 -0.56
CA GLU A 87 -27.25 1.13 -1.93
C GLU A 87 -28.24 -0.02 -2.19
N LYS A 88 -27.91 -1.22 -1.72
CA LYS A 88 -28.77 -2.40 -1.86
C LYS A 88 -30.06 -2.27 -1.07
N LEU A 89 -30.02 -1.68 0.13
CA LEU A 89 -31.22 -1.41 0.92
C LEU A 89 -32.11 -0.39 0.21
N ASN A 90 -31.53 0.72 -0.25
CA ASN A 90 -32.28 1.77 -0.96
C ASN A 90 -32.95 1.23 -2.23
N GLN A 91 -32.24 0.43 -3.03
CA GLN A 91 -32.83 -0.23 -4.20
C GLN A 91 -34.02 -1.11 -3.84
N LYS A 92 -33.93 -1.91 -2.76
CA LYS A 92 -35.05 -2.75 -2.31
C LYS A 92 -36.24 -1.92 -1.84
N MET A 93 -36.00 -0.81 -1.15
CA MET A 93 -37.05 0.07 -0.66
C MET A 93 -37.80 0.76 -1.80
N GLU A 94 -37.08 1.28 -2.80
CA GLU A 94 -37.71 1.89 -3.97
C GLU A 94 -38.47 0.85 -4.80
N ALA A 95 -37.89 -0.33 -5.06
CA ALA A 95 -38.61 -1.40 -5.75
C ALA A 95 -39.89 -1.82 -5.00
N ASN A 96 -39.84 -1.89 -3.66
CA ASN A 96 -41.03 -2.20 -2.85
C ASN A 96 -42.12 -1.11 -2.99
N LYS A 97 -41.71 0.16 -2.95
CA LYS A 97 -42.59 1.31 -3.08
C LYS A 97 -43.24 1.38 -4.46
N GLU A 98 -42.47 1.15 -5.52
CA GLU A 98 -42.98 1.07 -6.90
C GLU A 98 -43.98 -0.08 -7.05
N ASN A 99 -43.64 -1.27 -6.55
CA ASN A 99 -44.52 -2.43 -6.58
C ASN A 99 -45.84 -2.17 -5.85
N ARG A 100 -45.79 -1.57 -4.65
CA ARG A 100 -46.99 -1.21 -3.89
C ARG A 100 -47.84 -0.20 -4.67
N THR A 101 -47.20 0.79 -5.29
CA THR A 101 -47.88 1.81 -6.10
C THR A 101 -48.54 1.20 -7.32
N ALA A 102 -47.86 0.30 -8.02
CA ALA A 102 -48.40 -0.41 -9.18
C ALA A 102 -49.63 -1.26 -8.81
N ILE A 103 -49.58 -1.99 -7.70
CA ILE A 103 -50.72 -2.79 -7.21
C ILE A 103 -51.93 -1.90 -6.90
N MET A 104 -51.71 -0.79 -6.19
CA MET A 104 -52.80 0.16 -5.88
C MET A 104 -53.36 0.82 -7.15
N ALA A 105 -52.50 1.19 -8.10
CA ALA A 105 -52.91 1.76 -9.37
C ALA A 105 -53.79 0.77 -10.18
N ALA A 106 -53.35 -0.48 -10.30
CA ALA A 106 -54.11 -1.54 -10.98
C ALA A 106 -55.45 -1.82 -10.29
N MET A 107 -55.52 -1.77 -8.95
CA MET A 107 -56.77 -1.90 -8.21
C MET A 107 -57.72 -0.73 -8.49
N ASN A 108 -57.22 0.51 -8.45
CA ASN A 108 -57.99 1.71 -8.74
C ASN A 108 -58.52 1.72 -10.18
N GLU A 109 -57.73 1.26 -11.14
CA GLU A 109 -58.13 1.14 -12.54
C GLU A 109 -59.31 0.16 -12.70
N LYS A 110 -59.25 -1.02 -12.06
CA LYS A 110 -60.36 -1.99 -12.05
C LYS A 110 -61.64 -1.44 -11.44
N PHE A 111 -61.54 -0.58 -10.42
CA PHE A 111 -62.71 0.08 -9.85
C PHE A 111 -63.30 1.12 -10.81
N LYS A 112 -62.46 1.96 -11.43
CA LYS A 112 -62.90 2.93 -12.44
C LYS A 112 -63.58 2.27 -13.64
N GLU A 113 -63.07 1.13 -14.12
CA GLU A 113 -63.71 0.35 -15.18
C GLU A 113 -65.11 -0.15 -14.76
N LYS A 114 -65.26 -0.63 -13.52
CA LYS A 114 -66.56 -1.05 -12.99
C LYS A 114 -67.54 0.11 -12.90
N ASP A 115 -67.10 1.27 -12.41
CA ASP A 115 -67.94 2.47 -12.31
C ASP A 115 -68.38 2.93 -13.70
N LYS A 116 -67.46 2.96 -14.68
CA LYS A 116 -67.79 3.30 -16.07
C LYS A 116 -68.83 2.35 -16.65
N LYS A 117 -68.69 1.04 -16.42
CA LYS A 117 -69.66 0.04 -16.87
C LYS A 117 -71.04 0.25 -16.21
N LEU A 118 -71.10 0.61 -14.94
CA LEU A 118 -72.36 0.89 -14.25
C LEU A 118 -73.06 2.12 -14.85
N GLU A 119 -72.31 3.18 -15.14
CA GLU A 119 -72.84 4.39 -15.81
C GLU A 119 -73.34 4.08 -17.23
N GLU A 120 -72.60 3.28 -18.01
CA GLU A 120 -73.07 2.82 -19.33
C GLU A 120 -74.37 2.01 -19.23
N VAL A 121 -74.52 1.14 -18.23
CA VAL A 121 -75.74 0.38 -17.99
C VAL A 121 -76.92 1.30 -17.62
N ARG A 122 -76.70 2.32 -16.77
CA ARG A 122 -77.73 3.31 -16.42
C ARG A 122 -78.20 4.09 -17.66
N LYS A 123 -77.25 4.62 -18.42
CA LYS A 123 -77.54 5.36 -19.66
C LYS A 123 -78.30 4.50 -20.68
N ASN A 124 -77.90 3.24 -20.83
CA ASN A 124 -78.59 2.30 -21.73
C ASN A 124 -80.02 1.96 -21.28
N LYS A 125 -80.29 2.00 -19.97
CA LYS A 125 -81.65 1.83 -19.45
C LYS A 125 -82.51 3.06 -19.77
N GLU A 126 -82.00 4.26 -19.49
CA GLU A 126 -82.70 5.53 -19.76
C GLU A 126 -83.05 5.69 -21.24
N THR A 127 -82.14 5.33 -22.16
CA THR A 127 -82.41 5.40 -23.60
C THR A 127 -83.46 4.39 -24.06
N LYS A 128 -83.51 3.19 -23.46
CA LYS A 128 -84.54 2.18 -23.76
C LYS A 128 -85.91 2.58 -23.23
N ASP A 129 -85.97 3.12 -22.02
CA ASP A 129 -87.22 3.59 -21.42
C ASP A 129 -87.77 4.78 -22.25
N ALA A 130 -86.92 5.70 -22.72
CA ALA A 130 -87.31 6.80 -23.58
C ALA A 130 -87.78 6.39 -25.00
N THR A 131 -87.25 5.29 -25.55
CA THR A 131 -87.71 4.76 -26.87
C THR A 131 -88.93 3.85 -26.76
N GLY A 132 -89.31 3.42 -25.55
CA GLY A 132 -90.53 2.65 -25.29
C GLY A 132 -91.78 3.51 -25.09
N GLU A 133 -91.63 4.81 -24.79
CA GLU A 133 -92.75 5.75 -24.61
C GLU A 133 -93.21 6.45 -25.90
N GLU A 134 -92.52 6.21 -27.04
CA GLU A 134 -92.88 6.79 -28.35
C GLU A 134 -93.60 5.83 -29.32
N ASN A 135 -94.10 4.67 -28.86
CA ASN A 135 -94.94 3.75 -29.66
C ASN A 135 -96.33 3.53 -29.08
#